data_AF-A0A7L1R1F6-F1
#
_entry.id   AF-A0A7L1R1F6-F1
#
_cell.length_a   1.000
_cell.length_b   1.000
_cell.length_c   1.000
_cell.angle_alpha   90.00
_cell.angle_beta   90.00
_cell.angle_gamma   90.00
#
_symmetry.space_group_name_H-M   'P 1'
#
loop_
_entity.id
_entity.type
_entity.pdbx_description
1 polymer ?
#
loop_
_entity_poly.entity_id
_entity_poly.type
_entity_poly.pdbx_seq_one_letter_code
_entity_poly.pdbx_strand_id
1 'polypeptide(L)'
;MAAQMTNAHRRFLQILMCKGIVEGSEAGKLHQHCCQTDKVYYEHDKLDDFISTINSNLQSLFMQIRKGISEDDGKVHYALVNLAETEITQMASDYTETELELFRKTMDLIILSENGFASSTDILNLADQLKTKKMKKKEAEQALKLFVEDKWLSEKNGEYTLHTRCIIEMEQYILRNYQDAAKKCNICHSLAIQSQGCESCGIRMHLPCATKYFRGQTEPRCPNCNEFWSCDTP
;
A
#
# COMPACT_ATOMS: atom_id res chain seq x y z
N MET A 1 -13.44 19.72 -21.99
CA MET A 1 -12.07 20.24 -21.83
C MET A 1 -11.57 19.80 -20.47
N ALA A 2 -10.42 19.12 -20.38
CA ALA A 2 -9.86 18.75 -19.09
C ALA A 2 -9.56 20.04 -18.28
N ALA A 3 -9.82 20.01 -16.97
CA ALA A 3 -9.50 21.14 -16.10
C ALA A 3 -7.99 21.44 -16.19
N GLN A 4 -7.66 22.73 -16.33
CA GLN A 4 -6.28 23.15 -16.55
C GLN A 4 -5.47 23.03 -15.25
N MET A 5 -4.30 22.39 -15.34
CA MET A 5 -3.41 22.23 -14.20
C MET A 5 -2.73 23.56 -13.82
N THR A 6 -3.04 24.04 -12.61
CA THR A 6 -2.46 25.26 -12.00
C THR A 6 -1.16 24.98 -11.23
N ASN A 7 -0.48 26.02 -10.77
CA ASN A 7 0.71 25.87 -9.93
C ASN A 7 0.41 25.24 -8.55
N ALA A 8 -0.82 25.43 -8.02
CA ALA A 8 -1.26 24.74 -6.81
C ALA A 8 -1.18 23.20 -6.97
N HIS A 9 -1.61 22.69 -8.13
CA HIS A 9 -1.55 21.25 -8.44
C HIS A 9 -0.09 20.76 -8.55
N ARG A 10 0.78 21.54 -9.20
CA ARG A 10 2.22 21.21 -9.33
C ARG A 10 2.90 21.17 -7.97
N ARG A 11 2.62 22.14 -7.10
CA ARG A 11 3.13 22.20 -5.73
C ARG A 11 2.66 21.01 -4.90
N PHE A 12 1.37 20.67 -4.99
CA PHE A 12 0.82 19.51 -4.32
C PHE A 12 1.55 18.23 -4.73
N LEU A 13 1.77 18.02 -6.03
CA LEU A 13 2.55 16.88 -6.54
C LEU A 13 3.99 16.87 -6.04
N GLN A 14 4.69 18.00 -6.06
CA GLN A 14 6.06 18.07 -5.55
C GLN A 14 6.14 17.65 -4.08
N ILE A 15 5.22 18.15 -3.25
CA ILE A 15 5.17 17.78 -1.83
C ILE A 15 4.85 16.29 -1.67
N LEU A 16 3.91 15.76 -2.44
CA LEU A 16 3.55 14.33 -2.41
C LEU A 16 4.75 13.45 -2.78
N MET A 17 5.48 13.79 -3.85
CA MET A 17 6.67 13.06 -4.28
C MET A 17 7.77 13.08 -3.22
N CYS A 18 8.01 14.23 -2.57
CA CYS A 18 9.00 14.33 -1.49
C CYS A 18 8.63 13.49 -0.25
N LYS A 19 7.33 13.31 0.04
CA LYS A 19 6.85 12.55 1.20
C LYS A 19 6.66 11.05 0.92
N GLY A 20 6.56 10.67 -0.35
CA GLY A 20 6.23 9.34 -0.85
C GLY A 20 4.76 8.97 -0.66
N ILE A 21 4.23 9.20 0.55
CA ILE A 21 2.85 8.92 0.94
C ILE A 21 2.36 9.98 1.94
N VAL A 22 1.09 10.33 1.84
CA VAL A 22 0.44 11.35 2.70
C VAL A 22 -0.89 10.82 3.23
N GLU A 23 -1.14 10.95 4.54
CA GLU A 23 -2.43 10.60 5.16
C GLU A 23 -3.53 11.56 4.68
N GLY A 24 -4.78 11.09 4.59
CA GLY A 24 -5.89 11.89 4.04
C GLY A 24 -6.17 13.19 4.78
N SER A 25 -6.00 13.22 6.11
CA SER A 25 -6.15 14.45 6.90
C SER A 25 -5.08 15.48 6.55
N GLU A 26 -3.86 15.02 6.27
CA GLU A 26 -2.75 15.85 5.82
C GLU A 26 -2.89 16.26 4.37
N ALA A 27 -3.38 15.38 3.49
CA ALA A 27 -3.65 15.69 2.09
C ALA A 27 -4.69 16.82 1.96
N GLY A 28 -5.73 16.81 2.81
CA GLY A 28 -6.70 17.91 2.89
C GLY A 28 -6.05 19.24 3.28
N LYS A 29 -5.17 19.24 4.30
CA LYS A 29 -4.40 20.42 4.71
C LYS A 29 -3.45 20.91 3.61
N LEU A 30 -2.80 19.98 2.90
CA LEU A 30 -1.92 20.30 1.77
C LEU A 30 -2.68 20.93 0.60
N HIS A 31 -3.86 20.40 0.28
CA HIS A 31 -4.73 20.99 -0.74
C HIS A 31 -5.10 22.43 -0.38
N GLN A 32 -5.55 22.67 0.85
CA GLN A 32 -5.84 24.03 1.33
C GLN A 32 -4.60 24.95 1.22
N HIS A 33 -3.44 24.48 1.70
CA HIS A 33 -2.20 25.25 1.67
C HIS A 33 -1.75 25.61 0.25
N CYS A 34 -1.83 24.67 -0.69
CA CYS A 34 -1.43 24.89 -2.09
C CYS A 34 -2.36 25.90 -2.78
N CYS A 35 -3.67 25.78 -2.58
CA CYS A 35 -4.64 26.72 -3.15
C CYS A 35 -4.46 28.14 -2.60
N GLN A 36 -4.22 28.29 -1.30
CA GLN A 36 -3.95 29.60 -0.67
C GLN A 36 -2.65 30.23 -1.19
N THR A 37 -1.59 29.44 -1.31
CA THR A 37 -0.26 29.91 -1.74
C THR A 37 -0.30 30.43 -3.18
N ASP A 38 -0.98 29.71 -4.07
CA ASP A 38 -1.06 30.03 -5.50
C ASP A 38 -2.32 30.86 -5.85
N LYS A 39 -3.06 31.36 -4.85
CA LYS A 39 -4.27 32.19 -4.99
C LYS A 39 -5.36 31.57 -5.88
N VAL A 40 -5.53 30.25 -5.78
CA VAL A 40 -6.57 29.49 -6.47
C VAL A 40 -7.78 29.33 -5.55
N TYR A 41 -8.99 29.29 -6.12
CA TYR A 41 -10.20 29.00 -5.36
C TYR A 41 -10.06 27.67 -4.60
N TYR A 42 -10.35 27.71 -3.31
CA TYR A 42 -10.36 26.55 -2.43
C TYR A 42 -11.80 26.31 -1.97
N GLU A 43 -12.22 25.05 -2.08
CA GLU A 43 -13.48 24.58 -1.54
C GLU A 43 -13.19 23.36 -0.66
N HIS A 44 -13.86 23.31 0.49
CA HIS A 44 -13.77 22.17 1.39
C HIS A 44 -14.34 20.91 0.70
N ASP A 45 -13.80 19.74 1.00
CA ASP A 45 -14.21 18.45 0.41
C ASP A 45 -14.01 18.29 -1.12
N LYS A 46 -13.31 19.21 -1.78
CA LYS A 46 -12.96 19.11 -3.22
C LYS A 46 -11.60 18.50 -3.52
N LEU A 47 -11.02 17.75 -2.56
CA LEU A 47 -9.73 17.10 -2.75
C LEU A 47 -9.76 16.06 -3.89
N ASP A 48 -10.83 15.26 -3.99
CA ASP A 48 -10.95 14.23 -5.03
C ASP A 48 -11.04 14.85 -6.43
N ASP A 49 -11.76 15.97 -6.59
CA ASP A 49 -11.83 16.73 -7.85
C ASP A 49 -10.48 17.36 -8.22
N PHE A 50 -9.76 17.88 -7.22
CA PHE A 50 -8.41 18.42 -7.37
C PHE A 50 -7.41 17.34 -7.83
N ILE A 51 -7.46 16.15 -7.21
CA ILE A 51 -6.64 14.99 -7.60
C ILE A 51 -7.04 14.48 -8.99
N SER A 52 -8.32 14.44 -9.33
CA SER A 52 -8.80 14.04 -10.66
C SER A 52 -8.24 14.93 -11.77
N THR A 53 -8.16 16.24 -11.51
CA THR A 53 -7.51 17.21 -12.40
C THR A 53 -6.03 16.89 -12.60
N ILE A 54 -5.31 16.53 -11.53
CA ILE A 54 -3.92 16.11 -11.61
C ILE A 54 -3.77 14.84 -12.44
N ASN A 55 -4.54 13.80 -12.13
CA ASN A 55 -4.45 12.50 -12.77
C ASN A 55 -4.74 12.57 -14.28
N SER A 56 -5.69 13.42 -14.69
CA SER A 56 -5.98 13.68 -16.10
C SER A 56 -4.75 14.21 -16.88
N ASN A 57 -3.87 14.95 -16.21
CA ASN A 57 -2.64 15.47 -16.81
C ASN A 57 -1.47 14.46 -16.71
N LEU A 58 -1.43 13.65 -15.64
CA LEU A 58 -0.40 12.61 -15.44
C LEU A 58 -0.61 11.36 -16.30
N GLN A 59 -1.81 11.15 -16.85
CA GLN A 59 -2.13 9.98 -17.67
C GLN A 59 -1.16 9.79 -18.84
N SER A 60 -0.70 10.89 -19.46
CA SER A 60 0.29 10.87 -20.55
C SER A 60 1.66 10.31 -20.13
N LEU A 61 1.96 10.32 -18.83
CA LEU A 61 3.19 9.81 -18.23
C LEU A 61 3.01 8.43 -17.60
N PHE A 62 1.83 7.80 -17.78
CA PHE A 62 1.46 6.56 -17.10
C PHE A 62 1.61 6.67 -15.58
N MET A 63 1.32 7.83 -15.00
CA MET A 63 1.33 8.03 -13.55
C MET A 63 -0.05 8.47 -13.06
N GLN A 64 -0.36 8.14 -11.80
CA GLN A 64 -1.55 8.66 -11.14
C GLN A 64 -1.35 8.70 -9.63
N ILE A 65 -1.97 9.69 -8.98
CA ILE A 65 -2.18 9.68 -7.54
C ILE A 65 -3.30 8.68 -7.26
N ARG A 66 -3.01 7.63 -6.47
CA ARG A 66 -4.01 6.68 -5.99
C ARG A 66 -4.32 6.91 -4.52
N LYS A 67 -5.58 6.66 -4.18
CA LYS A 67 -6.09 6.58 -2.81
C LYS A 67 -6.00 5.11 -2.36
N GLY A 68 -5.44 4.87 -1.18
CA GLY A 68 -5.45 3.57 -0.51
C GLY A 68 -5.92 3.71 0.93
N ILE A 69 -6.26 2.58 1.54
CA ILE A 69 -6.65 2.49 2.95
C ILE A 69 -5.59 1.62 3.62
N SER A 70 -5.07 2.08 4.75
CA SER A 70 -4.13 1.25 5.50
C SER A 70 -4.84 0.03 6.08
N GLU A 71 -4.21 -1.13 5.96
CA GLU A 71 -4.77 -2.38 6.47
C GLU A 71 -4.67 -2.49 7.99
N ASP A 72 -3.89 -1.63 8.66
CA ASP A 72 -3.71 -1.67 10.11
C ASP A 72 -4.66 -0.75 10.90
N ASP A 73 -4.81 0.51 10.48
CA ASP A 73 -5.61 1.51 11.20
C ASP A 73 -6.83 2.02 10.42
N GLY A 74 -6.99 1.58 9.17
CA GLY A 74 -8.10 2.00 8.31
C GLY A 74 -8.05 3.44 7.83
N LYS A 75 -6.93 4.16 8.02
CA LYS A 75 -6.79 5.53 7.54
C LYS A 75 -6.51 5.59 6.05
N VAL A 76 -7.10 6.59 5.42
CA VAL A 76 -6.91 6.89 4.00
C VAL A 76 -5.52 7.48 3.79
N HIS A 77 -4.85 7.04 2.73
CA HIS A 77 -3.57 7.55 2.29
C HIS A 77 -3.58 7.81 0.78
N TYR A 78 -2.71 8.72 0.34
CA TYR A 78 -2.47 9.04 -1.06
C TYR A 78 -0.99 8.86 -1.39
N ALA A 79 -0.72 8.23 -2.53
CA ALA A 79 0.63 8.05 -3.08
C ALA A 79 0.61 8.22 -4.59
N LEU A 80 1.74 8.63 -5.16
CA LEU A 80 1.93 8.70 -6.61
C LEU A 80 2.38 7.32 -7.11
N VAL A 81 1.64 6.75 -8.05
CA VAL A 81 1.85 5.40 -8.57
C VAL A 81 2.24 5.47 -10.04
N ASN A 82 3.24 4.68 -10.43
CA ASN A 82 3.58 4.42 -11.81
C ASN A 82 2.73 3.24 -12.33
N LEU A 83 2.05 3.43 -13.45
CA LEU A 83 1.18 2.45 -14.10
C LEU A 83 1.88 1.64 -15.19
N ALA A 84 3.13 1.98 -15.50
CA ALA A 84 3.95 1.15 -16.38
C ALA A 84 4.24 -0.20 -15.69
N GLU A 85 4.29 -1.27 -16.47
CA GLU A 85 4.26 -2.67 -16.00
C GLU A 85 5.55 -3.17 -15.30
N THR A 86 6.34 -2.27 -14.71
CA THR A 86 7.59 -2.58 -14.03
C THR A 86 7.63 -1.88 -12.67
N GLU A 87 6.67 -2.15 -11.78
CA GLU A 87 6.51 -1.43 -10.50
C GLU A 87 7.73 -1.54 -9.56
N ILE A 88 8.67 -2.46 -9.79
CA ILE A 88 9.97 -2.50 -9.09
C ILE A 88 10.92 -1.34 -9.51
N THR A 89 10.67 -0.67 -10.64
CA THR A 89 11.54 0.40 -11.15
C THR A 89 11.74 1.56 -10.20
N GLN A 90 10.76 1.85 -9.35
CA GLN A 90 10.87 2.97 -8.40
C GLN A 90 11.83 2.64 -7.26
N MET A 91 11.89 1.38 -6.82
CA MET A 91 12.93 0.90 -5.91
C MET A 91 14.27 0.70 -6.64
N ALA A 92 14.24 0.39 -7.94
CA ALA A 92 15.45 0.04 -8.68
C ALA A 92 16.45 1.20 -8.84
N SER A 93 16.03 2.45 -8.68
CA SER A 93 16.96 3.60 -8.64
C SER A 93 17.69 3.73 -7.30
N ASP A 94 17.07 3.25 -6.22
CA ASP A 94 17.48 3.58 -4.85
C ASP A 94 18.23 2.41 -4.18
N TYR A 95 18.07 1.19 -4.68
CA TYR A 95 18.65 -0.03 -4.11
C TYR A 95 19.48 -0.82 -5.10
N THR A 96 20.46 -1.56 -4.58
CA THR A 96 21.26 -2.51 -5.34
C THR A 96 20.42 -3.72 -5.77
N GLU A 97 20.86 -4.42 -6.82
CA GLU A 97 20.17 -5.63 -7.32
C GLU A 97 20.01 -6.70 -6.23
N THR A 98 20.99 -6.83 -5.34
CA THR A 98 20.95 -7.77 -4.22
C THR A 98 19.93 -7.39 -3.14
N GLU A 99 19.81 -6.09 -2.82
CA GLU A 99 18.77 -5.59 -1.90
C GLU A 99 17.38 -5.75 -2.51
N LEU A 100 17.21 -5.48 -3.80
CA LEU A 100 15.94 -5.72 -4.50
C LEU A 100 15.57 -7.20 -4.53
N GLU A 101 16.55 -8.10 -4.65
CA GLU A 101 16.32 -9.55 -4.53
C GLU A 101 15.85 -9.93 -3.13
N LEU A 102 16.50 -9.38 -2.09
CA LEU A 102 16.05 -9.56 -0.70
C LEU A 102 14.62 -9.06 -0.51
N PHE A 103 14.30 -7.86 -1.01
CA PHE A 103 12.94 -7.31 -0.92
C PHE A 103 11.90 -8.20 -1.60
N ARG A 104 12.18 -8.69 -2.82
CA ARG A 104 11.29 -9.65 -3.51
C ARG A 104 11.08 -10.92 -2.69
N LYS A 105 12.15 -11.45 -2.08
CA LYS A 105 12.10 -12.64 -1.21
C LYS A 105 11.29 -12.38 0.07
N THR A 106 11.42 -11.19 0.66
CA THR A 106 10.58 -10.77 1.79
C THR A 106 9.12 -10.66 1.39
N MET A 107 8.82 -10.09 0.22
CA MET A 107 7.47 -10.01 -0.32
C MET A 107 6.88 -11.39 -0.60
N ASP A 108 7.67 -12.35 -1.11
CA ASP A 108 7.26 -13.75 -1.26
C ASP A 108 6.78 -14.32 0.09
N LEU A 109 7.57 -14.15 1.16
CA LEU A 109 7.21 -14.63 2.50
C LEU A 109 5.92 -13.97 3.02
N ILE A 110 5.77 -12.66 2.83
CA ILE A 110 4.61 -11.89 3.32
C ILE A 110 3.32 -12.28 2.58
N ILE A 111 3.37 -12.40 1.25
CA ILE A 111 2.18 -12.74 0.45
C ILE A 111 1.73 -14.18 0.69
N LEU A 112 2.69 -15.09 0.85
CA LEU A 112 2.41 -16.51 1.09
C LEU A 112 1.98 -16.80 2.53
N SER A 113 2.24 -15.91 3.48
CA SER A 113 1.83 -16.13 4.87
C SER A 113 0.32 -15.95 5.06
N GLU A 114 -0.21 -16.54 6.13
CA GLU A 114 -1.64 -16.46 6.42
C GLU A 114 -2.05 -15.10 6.97
N ASN A 115 -1.20 -14.49 7.80
CA ASN A 115 -1.44 -13.24 8.52
C ASN A 115 -0.88 -11.99 7.81
N GLY A 116 -0.15 -12.16 6.70
CA GLY A 116 0.49 -11.04 5.99
C GLY A 116 1.75 -10.53 6.68
N PHE A 117 2.42 -11.36 7.48
CA PHE A 117 3.70 -11.04 8.11
C PHE A 117 4.77 -12.09 7.77
N ALA A 118 6.03 -11.69 7.85
CA ALA A 118 7.20 -12.55 7.76
C ALA A 118 8.17 -12.26 8.91
N SER A 119 8.66 -13.29 9.59
CA SER A 119 9.59 -13.11 10.70
C SER A 119 10.96 -12.61 10.21
N SER A 120 11.61 -11.77 11.01
CA SER A 120 13.00 -11.36 10.78
C SER A 120 13.92 -12.55 10.56
N THR A 121 13.75 -13.62 11.34
CA THR A 121 14.55 -14.85 11.23
C THR A 121 14.39 -15.54 9.88
N ASP A 122 13.16 -15.64 9.35
CA ASP A 122 12.92 -16.27 8.05
C ASP A 122 13.54 -15.46 6.93
N ILE A 123 13.39 -14.14 6.97
CA ILE A 123 13.97 -13.24 5.98
C ILE A 123 15.50 -13.33 6.00
N LEU A 124 16.13 -13.29 7.19
CA LEU A 124 17.59 -13.36 7.31
C LEU A 124 18.17 -14.71 6.89
N ASN A 125 17.40 -15.79 6.98
CA ASN A 125 17.82 -17.10 6.46
C ASN A 125 17.79 -17.18 4.93
N LEU A 126 17.05 -16.29 4.25
CA LEU A 126 17.08 -16.15 2.79
C LEU A 126 18.29 -15.35 2.29
N ALA A 127 18.93 -14.53 3.13
CA ALA A 127 20.06 -13.69 2.75
C ALA A 127 21.26 -14.49 2.19
N ASP A 128 21.48 -15.70 2.70
CA ASP A 128 22.54 -16.62 2.25
C ASP A 128 22.16 -17.40 0.98
N GLN A 129 20.89 -17.31 0.55
CA GLN A 129 20.30 -17.99 -0.61
C GLN A 129 20.07 -17.05 -1.80
N LEU A 130 20.41 -15.77 -1.67
CA LEU A 130 20.32 -14.79 -2.75
C LEU A 130 21.22 -15.20 -3.92
N LYS A 131 20.65 -15.17 -5.14
CA LYS A 131 21.31 -15.62 -6.37
C LYS A 131 22.30 -14.58 -6.90
N THR A 132 21.98 -13.30 -6.77
CA THR A 132 22.81 -12.20 -7.27
C THR A 132 24.13 -12.16 -6.50
N LYS A 133 24.03 -12.11 -5.18
CA LYS A 133 25.16 -12.11 -4.25
C LYS A 133 24.67 -12.51 -2.87
N LYS A 134 25.38 -13.41 -2.20
CA LYS A 134 25.09 -13.74 -0.80
C LYS A 134 25.31 -12.52 0.08
N MET A 135 24.34 -12.26 0.95
CA MET A 135 24.36 -11.12 1.85
C MET A 135 24.59 -11.61 3.29
N LYS A 136 25.46 -10.94 4.04
CA LYS A 136 25.63 -11.28 5.47
C LYS A 136 24.36 -10.89 6.23
N LYS A 137 24.00 -11.64 7.29
CA LYS A 137 22.82 -11.31 8.13
C LYS A 137 22.78 -9.86 8.59
N LYS A 138 23.92 -9.29 9.01
CA LYS A 138 24.03 -7.87 9.40
C LYS A 138 23.73 -6.89 8.25
N GLU A 139 24.12 -7.23 7.02
CA GLU A 139 23.81 -6.41 5.84
C GLU A 139 22.31 -6.50 5.51
N ALA A 140 21.71 -7.69 5.63
CA ALA A 140 20.28 -7.90 5.43
C ALA A 140 19.42 -7.18 6.48
N GLU A 141 19.85 -7.18 7.76
CA GLU A 141 19.22 -6.38 8.82
C GLU A 141 19.26 -4.88 8.50
N GLN A 142 20.37 -4.39 7.93
CA GLN A 142 20.48 -2.99 7.54
C GLN A 142 19.55 -2.67 6.36
N ALA A 143 19.48 -3.52 5.35
CA ALA A 143 18.56 -3.37 4.23
C ALA A 143 17.09 -3.35 4.69
N LEU A 144 16.71 -4.23 5.61
CA LEU A 144 15.35 -4.24 6.19
C LEU A 144 15.01 -2.93 6.91
N LYS A 145 15.95 -2.36 7.66
CA LYS A 145 15.76 -1.04 8.30
C LYS A 145 15.55 0.05 7.26
N LEU A 146 16.34 0.07 6.19
CA LEU A 146 16.17 1.03 5.10
C LEU A 146 14.80 0.88 4.43
N PHE A 147 14.33 -0.35 4.16
CA PHE A 147 12.98 -0.57 3.62
C PHE A 147 11.87 -0.06 4.55
N VAL A 148 12.07 -0.10 5.87
CA VAL A 148 11.11 0.47 6.82
C VAL A 148 11.18 2.01 6.82
N GLU A 149 12.39 2.58 6.86
CA GLU A 149 12.61 4.04 6.81
C GLU A 149 12.01 4.66 5.54
N ASP A 150 12.18 3.99 4.40
CA ASP A 150 11.66 4.41 3.10
C ASP A 150 10.18 4.02 2.87
N LYS A 151 9.54 3.44 3.89
CA LYS A 151 8.11 3.09 3.91
C LYS A 151 7.72 2.05 2.86
N TRP A 152 8.59 1.11 2.55
CA TRP A 152 8.28 -0.09 1.77
C TRP A 152 7.76 -1.22 2.67
N LEU A 153 8.36 -1.38 3.84
CA LEU A 153 7.96 -2.34 4.86
C LEU A 153 7.51 -1.64 6.15
N SER A 154 6.73 -2.34 6.95
CA SER A 154 6.45 -1.98 8.34
C SER A 154 6.93 -3.11 9.24
N GLU A 155 7.59 -2.78 10.34
CA GLU A 155 8.06 -3.75 11.34
C GLU A 155 7.18 -3.68 12.60
N LYS A 156 6.78 -4.85 13.11
CA LYS A 156 6.02 -5.01 14.35
C LYS A 156 6.55 -6.25 15.09
N ASN A 157 7.16 -6.07 16.25
CA ASN A 157 7.62 -7.14 17.15
C ASN A 157 8.56 -8.18 16.50
N GLY A 158 9.46 -7.75 15.63
CA GLY A 158 10.40 -8.62 14.91
C GLY A 158 9.82 -9.29 13.66
N GLU A 159 8.60 -8.94 13.27
CA GLU A 159 7.95 -9.36 12.03
C GLU A 159 7.75 -8.18 11.08
N TYR A 160 7.79 -8.45 9.78
CA TYR A 160 7.67 -7.46 8.72
C TYR A 160 6.41 -7.70 7.89
N THR A 161 5.77 -6.62 7.46
CA THR A 161 4.66 -6.60 6.49
C THR A 161 4.93 -5.53 5.43
N LEU A 162 4.14 -5.52 4.36
CA LEU A 162 4.17 -4.44 3.38
C LEU A 162 3.58 -3.17 3.99
N HIS A 163 4.28 -2.05 3.84
CA HIS A 163 3.74 -0.76 4.23
C HIS A 163 2.63 -0.32 3.25
N THR A 164 1.68 0.51 3.73
CA THR A 164 0.56 1.02 2.92
C THR A 164 0.99 1.63 1.58
N ARG A 165 2.12 2.34 1.57
CA ARG A 165 2.74 2.89 0.35
C ARG A 165 3.08 1.80 -0.66
N CYS A 166 3.77 0.76 -0.21
CA CYS A 166 4.12 -0.38 -1.04
C CYS A 166 2.87 -1.05 -1.62
N ILE A 167 1.83 -1.24 -0.82
CA ILE A 167 0.57 -1.85 -1.29
C ILE A 167 -0.07 -0.98 -2.39
N ILE A 168 -0.13 0.35 -2.19
CA ILE A 168 -0.71 1.27 -3.18
C ILE A 168 0.10 1.27 -4.48
N GLU A 169 1.42 1.32 -4.38
CA GLU A 169 2.34 1.41 -5.52
C GLU A 169 2.50 0.08 -6.26
N MET A 170 2.42 -1.06 -5.58
CA MET A 170 2.68 -2.38 -6.15
C MET A 170 1.44 -3.27 -6.34
N GLU A 171 0.22 -2.73 -6.12
CA GLU A 171 -1.02 -3.53 -6.16
C GLU A 171 -1.15 -4.31 -7.48
N GLN A 172 -0.92 -3.66 -8.62
CA GLN A 172 -1.12 -4.30 -9.92
C GLN A 172 -0.04 -5.35 -10.20
N TYR A 173 1.22 -5.06 -9.86
CA TYR A 173 2.32 -6.00 -9.96
C TYR A 173 2.05 -7.24 -9.10
N ILE A 174 1.63 -7.06 -7.84
CA ILE A 174 1.38 -8.18 -6.95
C ILE A 174 0.23 -9.04 -7.49
N LEU A 175 -0.90 -8.43 -7.84
CA LEU A 175 -2.05 -9.15 -8.38
C LEU A 175 -1.73 -9.91 -9.68
N ARG A 176 -0.82 -9.38 -10.51
CA ARG A 176 -0.42 -10.01 -11.77
C ARG A 176 0.60 -11.12 -11.59
N ASN A 177 1.57 -10.97 -10.68
CA ASN A 177 2.69 -11.91 -10.52
C ASN A 177 2.45 -12.99 -9.48
N TYR A 178 1.50 -12.78 -8.56
CA TYR A 178 1.15 -13.73 -7.49
C TYR A 178 -0.30 -14.21 -7.63
N GLN A 179 -0.74 -14.55 -8.84
CA GLN A 179 -2.18 -14.81 -9.13
C GLN A 179 -2.82 -15.86 -8.20
N ASP A 180 -2.07 -16.91 -7.83
CA ASP A 180 -2.57 -17.99 -6.98
C ASP A 180 -2.47 -17.70 -5.48
N ALA A 181 -1.66 -16.71 -5.08
CA ALA A 181 -1.36 -16.41 -3.68
C ALA A 181 -1.95 -15.07 -3.21
N ALA A 182 -2.09 -14.10 -4.11
CA ALA A 182 -2.58 -12.77 -3.83
C ALA A 182 -4.07 -12.82 -3.48
N LYS A 183 -4.38 -12.46 -2.23
CA LYS A 183 -5.74 -12.45 -1.72
C LYS A 183 -6.39 -11.11 -2.05
N LYS A 184 -7.69 -11.12 -2.38
CA LYS A 184 -8.50 -9.90 -2.53
C LYS A 184 -9.54 -9.82 -1.43
N CYS A 185 -9.77 -8.62 -0.93
CA CYS A 185 -10.84 -8.36 0.03
C CYS A 185 -12.21 -8.51 -0.64
N ASN A 186 -13.13 -9.23 0.00
CA ASN A 186 -14.48 -9.47 -0.50
C ASN A 186 -15.36 -8.21 -0.51
N ILE A 187 -14.96 -7.14 0.18
CA ILE A 187 -15.74 -5.90 0.30
C ILE A 187 -15.24 -4.82 -0.66
N CYS A 188 -13.94 -4.52 -0.66
CA CYS A 188 -13.39 -3.46 -1.50
C CYS A 188 -12.75 -3.96 -2.80
N HIS A 189 -12.58 -5.28 -2.95
CA HIS A 189 -11.95 -5.94 -4.10
C HIS A 189 -10.48 -5.57 -4.39
N SER A 190 -9.85 -4.81 -3.49
CA SER A 190 -8.41 -4.53 -3.51
C SER A 190 -7.58 -5.69 -2.96
N LEU A 191 -6.28 -5.66 -3.27
CA LEU A 191 -5.29 -6.57 -2.68
C LEU A 191 -5.38 -6.52 -1.15
N ALA A 192 -5.29 -7.70 -0.53
CA ALA A 192 -5.35 -7.88 0.92
C ALA A 192 -4.13 -8.66 1.41
N ILE A 193 -3.21 -7.96 2.08
CA ILE A 193 -2.03 -8.58 2.70
C ILE A 193 -2.42 -9.09 4.09
N GLN A 194 -2.93 -8.20 4.94
CA GLN A 194 -3.42 -8.45 6.29
C GLN A 194 -4.94 -8.55 6.25
N SER A 195 -5.44 -9.78 6.42
CA SER A 195 -6.87 -10.04 6.33
C SER A 195 -7.31 -11.19 7.21
N GLN A 196 -8.55 -11.09 7.69
CA GLN A 196 -9.25 -12.19 8.31
C GLN A 196 -10.04 -12.97 7.26
N GLY A 197 -10.21 -14.27 7.51
CA GLY A 197 -10.84 -15.19 6.58
C GLY A 197 -12.05 -15.88 7.17
N CYS A 198 -13.07 -16.13 6.33
CA CYS A 198 -14.14 -17.04 6.72
C CYS A 198 -13.61 -18.48 6.77
N GLU A 199 -13.74 -19.16 7.90
CA GLU A 199 -13.32 -20.56 8.05
C GLU A 199 -14.07 -21.52 7.12
N SER A 200 -15.33 -21.22 6.79
CA SER A 200 -16.18 -22.10 5.99
C SER A 200 -15.94 -21.98 4.49
N CYS A 201 -15.80 -20.77 3.96
CA CYS A 201 -15.68 -20.54 2.51
C CYS A 201 -14.39 -19.84 2.05
N GLY A 202 -13.52 -19.45 2.98
CA GLY A 202 -12.19 -18.93 2.66
C GLY A 202 -12.13 -17.49 2.14
N ILE A 203 -13.26 -16.78 2.02
CA ILE A 203 -13.21 -15.36 1.61
C ILE A 203 -12.38 -14.55 2.59
N ARG A 204 -11.67 -13.52 2.08
CA ARG A 204 -10.81 -12.66 2.87
C ARG A 204 -11.40 -11.26 2.98
N MET A 205 -11.24 -10.62 4.13
CA MET A 205 -11.63 -9.23 4.35
C MET A 205 -10.51 -8.52 5.12
N HIS A 206 -10.12 -7.32 4.67
CA HIS A 206 -9.28 -6.44 5.47
C HIS A 206 -9.93 -6.20 6.84
N LEU A 207 -9.12 -6.03 7.89
CA LEU A 207 -9.62 -5.72 9.22
C LEU A 207 -10.52 -4.46 9.22
N PRO A 208 -10.12 -3.32 8.63
CA PRO A 208 -10.98 -2.13 8.53
C PRO A 208 -12.29 -2.38 7.76
N CYS A 209 -12.25 -3.19 6.69
CA CYS A 209 -13.44 -3.53 5.93
C CYS A 209 -14.42 -4.37 6.75
N ALA A 210 -13.90 -5.34 7.49
CA ALA A 210 -14.71 -6.17 8.36
C ALA A 210 -15.31 -5.41 9.53
N THR A 211 -14.52 -4.59 10.25
CA THR A 211 -15.02 -3.72 11.32
C THR A 211 -16.15 -2.83 10.82
N LYS A 212 -16.03 -2.27 9.60
CA LYS A 212 -17.09 -1.45 9.00
C LYS A 212 -18.32 -2.28 8.62
N TYR A 213 -18.13 -3.45 8.03
CA TYR A 213 -19.21 -4.31 7.55
C TYR A 213 -20.04 -4.90 8.70
N PHE A 214 -19.38 -5.37 9.77
CA PHE A 214 -20.02 -5.98 10.93
C PHE A 214 -20.45 -4.99 12.01
N ARG A 215 -20.20 -3.69 11.81
CA ARG A 215 -20.56 -2.65 12.79
C ARG A 215 -22.05 -2.73 13.17
N GLY A 216 -22.32 -2.94 14.46
CA GLY A 216 -23.67 -3.00 15.01
C GLY A 216 -24.39 -4.33 14.81
N GLN A 217 -23.72 -5.36 14.27
CA GLN A 217 -24.28 -6.71 14.17
C GLN A 217 -23.96 -7.50 15.44
N THR A 218 -24.99 -8.09 16.06
CA THR A 218 -24.82 -8.96 17.24
C THR A 218 -24.41 -10.38 16.86
N GLU A 219 -24.75 -10.82 15.64
CA GLU A 219 -24.33 -12.09 15.07
C GLU A 219 -23.69 -11.83 13.69
N PRO A 220 -22.39 -11.51 13.64
CA PRO A 220 -21.65 -11.34 12.39
C PRO A 220 -21.78 -12.56 11.47
N ARG A 221 -22.25 -12.36 10.23
CA ARG A 221 -22.39 -13.43 9.22
C ARG A 221 -21.60 -13.14 7.95
N CYS A 222 -20.92 -14.16 7.46
CA CYS A 222 -20.11 -14.10 6.25
C CYS A 222 -20.94 -13.57 5.06
N PRO A 223 -20.48 -12.51 4.35
CA PRO A 223 -21.21 -11.95 3.20
C PRO A 223 -21.35 -12.93 2.02
N ASN A 224 -20.58 -14.02 1.98
CA ASN A 224 -20.58 -14.98 0.89
C ASN A 224 -21.39 -16.25 1.20
N CYS A 225 -21.17 -16.88 2.36
CA CYS A 225 -21.80 -18.16 2.70
C CYS A 225 -22.82 -18.07 3.86
N ASN A 226 -23.00 -16.89 4.46
CA ASN A 226 -23.93 -16.64 5.57
C ASN A 226 -23.68 -17.42 6.88
N GLU A 227 -22.56 -18.15 6.95
CA GLU A 227 -22.07 -18.78 8.18
C GLU A 227 -21.60 -17.74 9.20
N PHE A 228 -21.60 -18.14 10.48
CA PHE A 228 -21.14 -17.28 11.57
C PHE A 228 -19.66 -16.90 11.39
N TRP A 229 -19.35 -15.62 11.58
CA TRP A 229 -17.98 -15.11 11.45
C TRP A 229 -17.25 -15.27 12.79
N SER A 230 -16.36 -16.26 12.87
CA SER A 230 -15.66 -16.65 14.09
C SER A 230 -14.48 -15.76 14.48
N CYS A 231 -13.91 -14.99 13.55
CA CYS A 231 -12.77 -14.13 13.88
C CYS A 231 -13.22 -12.94 14.73
N ASP A 232 -12.43 -12.58 15.74
CA ASP A 232 -12.66 -11.41 16.58
C ASP A 232 -12.77 -10.16 15.70
N THR A 233 -13.97 -9.59 15.62
CA THR A 233 -14.19 -8.29 14.98
C THR A 233 -13.61 -7.20 15.87
N PRO A 234 -12.63 -6.40 15.42
CA PRO A 234 -12.11 -5.27 16.19
C PRO A 234 -13.17 -4.20 16.49
#